data_AF-A0A9P4TPQ1-F1
#
_entry.id   AF-A0A9P4TPQ1-F1
#
_cell.length_a   1.000
_cell.length_b   1.000
_cell.length_c   1.000
_cell.angle_alpha   90.00
_cell.angle_beta   90.00
_cell.angle_gamma   90.00
#
_symmetry.space_group_name_H-M   'P 1'
#
loop_
_entity.id
_entity.type
_entity.pdbx_description
1 polymer ?
#
loop_
_entity_poly.entity_id
_entity_poly.type
_entity_poly.pdbx_seq_one_letter_code
_entity_poly.pdbx_strand_id
1 'polypeptide(L)'
;MIQLLIMALNFLSRRSLKGEKATLGTSFWANFSITGFMMLFLRFFQFVLGITVIGLYAIDLDNARKAGKYTDSKWVWAVVCGTLGALMALIAMIPQLVKSWFFFPVDFLVFVCYLVAFGIFGKMYIPENPEGNKGITRMKNAVWVLLTNMLLWFITMVWSAFIFWKHRHARTTHTGRASTHV
;
A
#
# COMPACT_ATOMS: atom_id res chain seq x y z
N MET A 1 7.80 42.66 43.29
CA MET A 1 8.44 42.21 42.02
C MET A 1 8.69 40.69 42.01
N ILE A 2 9.25 40.08 43.06
CA ILE A 2 9.53 38.62 43.14
C ILE A 2 8.26 37.74 43.15
N GLN A 3 7.20 38.16 43.84
CA GLN A 3 5.92 37.43 43.90
C GLN A 3 5.20 37.32 42.54
N LEU A 4 5.29 38.37 41.70
CA LEU A 4 4.72 38.38 40.35
C LEU A 4 5.45 37.40 39.42
N LEU A 5 6.78 37.26 39.59
CA LEU A 5 7.59 36.32 38.81
C LEU A 5 7.25 34.86 39.17
N ILE A 6 7.08 34.55 40.46
CA ILE A 6 6.70 33.21 40.94
C ILE A 6 5.28 32.84 40.48
N MET A 7 4.36 33.80 40.47
CA MET A 7 3.00 33.59 39.98
C MET A 7 2.97 33.35 38.46
N ALA A 8 3.76 34.08 37.68
CA ALA A 8 3.90 33.89 36.23
C ALA A 8 4.53 32.53 35.86
N LEU A 9 5.55 32.11 36.61
CA LEU A 9 6.20 30.80 36.40
C LEU A 9 5.27 29.62 36.76
N ASN A 10 4.48 29.75 37.84
CA ASN A 10 3.47 28.75 38.21
C ASN A 10 2.30 28.69 37.21
N PHE A 11 1.94 29.83 36.61
CA PHE A 11 0.90 29.91 35.59
C PHE A 11 1.31 29.19 34.28
N LEU A 12 2.57 29.36 33.85
CA LEU A 12 3.10 28.69 32.65
C LEU A 12 3.33 27.19 32.86
N SER A 13 3.75 26.77 34.05
CA SER A 13 4.05 25.36 34.36
C SER A 13 2.79 24.47 34.42
N ARG A 14 1.65 24.99 34.88
CA ARG A 14 0.44 24.17 35.11
C ARG A 14 -0.54 24.08 33.94
N ARG A 15 -0.48 24.98 32.96
CA ARG A 15 -1.45 25.00 31.83
C ARG A 15 -0.97 24.27 30.57
N SER A 16 0.34 24.15 30.33
CA SER A 16 0.84 23.66 29.04
C SER A 16 0.87 22.14 28.88
N LEU A 17 1.11 21.37 29.95
CA LEU A 17 1.48 19.95 29.81
C LEU A 17 0.35 18.94 30.08
N LYS A 18 -0.75 19.37 30.72
CA LYS A 18 -1.88 18.48 31.04
C LYS A 18 -2.87 18.34 29.88
N GLY A 19 -2.97 19.37 29.03
CA GLY A 19 -3.76 19.34 27.80
C GLY A 19 -3.12 18.45 26.73
N GLU A 20 -1.82 18.61 26.49
CA GLU A 20 -1.10 17.92 25.42
C GLU A 20 -1.10 16.39 25.57
N LYS A 21 -0.91 15.88 26.80
CA LYS A 21 -0.98 14.43 27.10
C LYS A 21 -2.40 13.87 27.02
N ALA A 22 -3.41 14.68 27.34
CA ALA A 22 -4.82 14.28 27.23
C ALA A 22 -5.32 14.29 25.76
N THR A 23 -4.84 15.22 24.94
CA THR A 23 -5.13 15.27 23.50
C THR A 23 -4.34 14.26 22.68
N LEU A 24 -3.12 13.88 23.10
CA LEU A 24 -2.33 12.85 22.43
C LEU A 24 -3.02 11.48 22.49
N GLY A 25 -3.46 11.07 23.68
CA GLY A 25 -4.14 9.80 23.90
C GLY A 25 -5.50 9.73 23.21
N THR A 26 -6.25 10.84 23.18
CA THR A 26 -7.55 10.88 22.49
C THR A 26 -7.42 10.99 20.97
N SER A 27 -6.40 11.66 20.42
CA SER A 27 -6.20 11.76 18.97
C SER A 27 -5.80 10.43 18.30
N PHE A 28 -5.11 9.54 19.00
CA PHE A 28 -4.73 8.23 18.46
C PHE A 28 -5.95 7.33 18.24
N TRP A 29 -6.87 7.30 19.21
CA TRP A 29 -8.09 6.47 19.14
C TRP A 29 -9.25 7.15 18.40
N ALA A 30 -9.37 8.48 18.44
CA ALA A 30 -10.47 9.21 17.79
C ALA A 30 -10.36 9.28 16.25
N ASN A 31 -9.20 8.93 15.68
CA ASN A 31 -8.97 8.91 14.23
C ASN A 31 -9.04 7.51 13.60
N PHE A 32 -9.50 6.48 14.33
CA PHE A 32 -9.80 5.17 13.75
C PHE A 32 -11.07 5.26 12.88
N SER A 33 -10.92 5.83 11.68
CA SER A 33 -11.91 5.70 10.63
C SER A 33 -11.97 4.23 10.19
N ILE A 34 -13.18 3.68 10.09
CA ILE A 34 -13.43 2.32 9.54
C ILE A 34 -12.70 2.14 8.20
N THR A 35 -12.68 3.20 7.38
CA THR A 35 -11.95 3.25 6.11
C THR A 35 -10.44 3.10 6.30
N GLY A 36 -9.85 3.75 7.31
CA GLY A 36 -8.43 3.64 7.61
C GLY A 36 -8.03 2.21 8.01
N PHE A 37 -8.85 1.57 8.85
CA PHE A 37 -8.65 0.17 9.24
C PHE A 37 -8.78 -0.79 8.03
N MET A 38 -9.81 -0.60 7.20
CA MET A 38 -10.01 -1.41 5.99
C MET A 38 -8.84 -1.27 5.02
N MET A 39 -8.30 -0.06 4.85
CA MET A 39 -7.14 0.18 3.99
C MET A 39 -5.88 -0.47 4.57
N LEU A 40 -5.64 -0.34 5.89
CA LEU A 40 -4.52 -1.00 6.55
C LEU A 40 -4.58 -2.52 6.37
N PHE A 41 -5.77 -3.10 6.54
CA PHE A 41 -6.02 -4.52 6.31
C PHE A 41 -5.72 -4.92 4.87
N LEU A 42 -6.21 -4.17 3.87
CA LEU A 42 -5.90 -4.41 2.46
C LEU A 42 -4.39 -4.33 2.18
N ARG A 43 -3.69 -3.31 2.71
CA ARG A 43 -2.23 -3.19 2.56
C ARG A 43 -1.49 -4.36 3.17
N PHE A 44 -1.93 -4.85 4.33
CA PHE A 44 -1.35 -6.04 4.96
C PHE A 44 -1.44 -7.27 4.05
N PHE A 45 -2.60 -7.53 3.45
CA PHE A 45 -2.74 -8.66 2.50
C PHE A 45 -1.90 -8.46 1.24
N GLN A 46 -1.83 -7.23 0.71
CA GLN A 46 -0.98 -6.93 -0.44
C GLN A 46 0.50 -7.20 -0.14
N PHE A 47 0.95 -6.87 1.07
CA PHE A 47 2.29 -7.17 1.54
C PHE A 47 2.54 -8.68 1.62
N VAL A 48 1.67 -9.42 2.33
CA VAL A 48 1.81 -10.88 2.51
C VAL A 48 1.80 -11.60 1.16
N LEU A 49 0.87 -11.25 0.27
CA LEU A 49 0.79 -11.84 -1.06
C LEU A 49 1.99 -11.43 -1.94
N GLY A 50 2.51 -10.21 -1.77
CA GLY A 50 3.73 -9.76 -2.41
C GLY A 50 4.93 -10.63 -2.04
N ILE A 51 5.16 -10.86 -0.75
CA ILE A 51 6.19 -11.78 -0.26
C ILE A 51 5.94 -13.22 -0.73
N THR A 52 4.68 -13.65 -0.76
CA THR A 52 4.30 -14.98 -1.27
C THR A 52 4.65 -15.13 -2.76
N VAL A 53 4.42 -14.11 -3.58
CA VAL A 53 4.84 -14.09 -5.00
C VAL A 53 6.37 -14.14 -5.10
N ILE A 54 7.12 -13.40 -4.27
CA ILE A 54 8.57 -13.53 -4.26
C ILE A 54 8.98 -14.98 -3.97
N GLY A 55 8.46 -15.59 -2.91
CA GLY A 55 8.80 -16.96 -2.53
C GLY A 55 8.43 -17.98 -3.62
N LEU A 56 7.25 -17.86 -4.22
CA LEU A 56 6.80 -18.80 -5.25
C LEU A 56 7.62 -18.69 -6.53
N TYR A 57 8.03 -17.50 -6.97
CA TYR A 57 8.72 -17.32 -8.25
C TYR A 57 10.25 -17.31 -8.13
N ALA A 58 10.81 -16.97 -6.97
CA ALA A 58 12.26 -16.97 -6.74
C ALA A 58 12.87 -18.37 -6.66
N ILE A 59 12.08 -19.39 -6.31
CA ILE A 59 12.54 -20.79 -6.29
C ILE A 59 13.06 -21.20 -7.68
N ASP A 60 12.38 -20.82 -8.74
CA ASP A 60 12.78 -21.15 -10.12
C ASP A 60 14.07 -20.42 -10.53
N LEU A 61 14.26 -19.18 -10.06
CA LEU A 61 15.51 -18.43 -10.23
C LEU A 61 16.68 -19.11 -9.51
N ASP A 62 16.47 -19.51 -8.25
CA ASP A 62 17.51 -20.16 -7.44
C ASP A 62 17.88 -21.54 -7.99
N ASN A 63 16.90 -22.29 -8.50
CA ASN A 63 17.13 -23.56 -9.19
C ASN A 63 17.95 -23.37 -10.47
N ALA A 64 17.63 -22.34 -11.29
CA ALA A 64 18.40 -22.02 -12.49
C ALA A 64 19.84 -21.64 -12.14
N ARG A 65 20.04 -20.81 -11.11
CA ARG A 65 21.36 -20.42 -10.59
C ARG A 65 22.16 -21.63 -10.13
N LYS A 66 21.56 -22.52 -9.32
CA LYS A 66 22.20 -23.77 -8.84
C LYS A 66 22.58 -24.72 -9.97
N ALA A 67 21.77 -24.76 -11.03
CA ALA A 67 22.04 -25.58 -12.21
C ALA A 67 23.01 -24.93 -13.21
N GLY A 68 23.53 -23.73 -12.93
CA GLY A 68 24.39 -22.98 -13.86
C GLY A 68 23.68 -22.60 -15.16
N LYS A 69 22.34 -22.52 -15.15
CA LYS A 69 21.50 -22.21 -16.31
C LYS A 69 21.16 -20.72 -16.39
N TYR A 70 20.84 -20.28 -17.60
CA TYR A 70 20.34 -18.93 -17.84
C TYR A 70 19.10 -18.64 -16.99
N THR A 71 19.08 -17.44 -16.40
CA THR A 71 17.98 -16.93 -15.60
C THR A 71 16.92 -16.33 -16.51
N ASP A 72 15.77 -16.98 -16.63
CA ASP A 72 14.70 -16.50 -17.50
C ASP A 72 14.03 -15.24 -16.93
N SER A 73 14.02 -14.18 -17.76
CA SER A 73 13.54 -12.84 -17.44
C SER A 73 12.11 -12.79 -16.91
N LYS A 74 11.23 -13.74 -17.27
CA LYS A 74 9.84 -13.76 -16.79
C LYS A 74 9.75 -13.98 -15.28
N TRP A 75 10.63 -14.83 -14.75
CA TRP A 75 10.71 -15.09 -13.31
C TRP A 75 11.29 -13.89 -12.57
N VAL A 76 12.29 -13.24 -13.17
CA VAL A 76 12.86 -11.99 -12.62
C VAL A 76 11.79 -10.91 -12.54
N TRP A 77 10.98 -10.75 -13.59
CA TRP A 77 9.87 -9.81 -13.60
C TRP A 77 8.86 -10.06 -12.47
N ALA A 78 8.45 -11.32 -12.26
CA ALA A 78 7.54 -11.65 -11.15
C ALA A 78 8.12 -11.29 -9.78
N VAL A 79 9.41 -11.56 -9.55
CA VAL A 79 10.08 -11.21 -8.29
C VAL A 79 10.17 -9.69 -8.13
N VAL A 80 10.51 -8.95 -9.18
CA VAL A 80 10.52 -7.47 -9.15
C VAL A 80 9.13 -6.91 -8.82
N CYS A 81 8.07 -7.42 -9.44
CA CYS A 81 6.69 -7.03 -9.11
C CYS A 81 6.35 -7.37 -7.66
N GLY A 82 6.73 -8.55 -7.18
CA GLY A 82 6.58 -9.01 -5.80
C GLY A 82 7.24 -8.06 -4.80
N THR A 83 8.50 -7.72 -5.04
CA THR A 83 9.30 -6.81 -4.20
C THR A 83 8.73 -5.40 -4.22
N LEU A 84 8.41 -4.86 -5.40
CA LEU A 84 7.83 -3.53 -5.53
C LEU A 84 6.48 -3.46 -4.80
N GLY A 85 5.61 -4.45 -4.98
CA GLY A 85 4.33 -4.52 -4.28
C GLY A 85 4.51 -4.62 -2.77
N ALA A 86 5.36 -5.50 -2.28
CA ALA A 86 5.61 -5.65 -0.84
C ALA A 86 6.14 -4.36 -0.22
N LEU A 87 7.11 -3.69 -0.86
CA LEU A 87 7.66 -2.43 -0.37
C LEU A 87 6.62 -1.31 -0.37
N MET A 88 5.86 -1.16 -1.45
CA MET A 88 4.85 -0.10 -1.55
C MET A 88 3.70 -0.33 -0.58
N ALA A 89 3.28 -1.58 -0.38
CA ALA A 89 2.29 -1.93 0.65
C ALA A 89 2.81 -1.57 2.04
N LEU A 90 4.06 -1.92 2.38
CA LEU A 90 4.66 -1.62 3.67
C LEU A 90 4.75 -0.10 3.94
N ILE A 91 5.17 0.68 2.94
CA ILE A 91 5.20 2.15 3.03
C ILE A 91 3.79 2.70 3.24
N ALA A 92 2.79 2.17 2.53
CA ALA A 92 1.40 2.60 2.64
C ALA A 92 0.73 2.25 3.98
N MET A 93 1.30 1.32 4.76
CA MET A 93 0.83 1.02 6.12
C MET A 93 1.25 2.08 7.14
N ILE A 94 2.14 3.00 6.79
CA ILE A 94 2.63 4.06 7.69
C ILE A 94 2.04 5.41 7.25
N PRO A 95 0.84 5.78 7.74
CA PRO A 95 0.09 6.95 7.25
C PRO A 95 0.81 8.29 7.45
N GLN A 96 1.78 8.37 8.36
CA GLN A 96 2.56 9.58 8.62
C GLN A 96 3.65 9.86 7.57
N LEU A 97 4.05 8.87 6.77
CA LEU A 97 5.18 9.03 5.85
C LEU A 97 4.83 9.71 4.52
N VAL A 98 3.59 9.56 4.05
CA VAL A 98 3.24 9.93 2.67
C VAL A 98 1.83 10.49 2.58
N LYS A 99 1.68 11.63 1.88
CA LYS A 99 0.38 12.27 1.66
C LYS A 99 -0.51 11.40 0.76
N SER A 100 -1.79 11.31 1.09
CA SER A 100 -2.74 10.39 0.44
C SER A 100 -2.84 10.53 -1.09
N TRP A 101 -2.58 11.70 -1.66
CA TRP A 101 -2.63 11.90 -3.12
C TRP A 101 -1.48 11.22 -3.89
N PHE A 102 -0.38 10.87 -3.22
CA PHE A 102 0.78 10.24 -3.86
C PHE A 102 0.52 8.75 -4.17
N PHE A 103 -0.41 8.12 -3.46
CA PHE A 103 -0.65 6.69 -3.60
C PHE A 103 -1.36 6.31 -4.90
N PHE A 104 -2.09 7.22 -5.55
CA PHE A 104 -2.74 6.91 -6.83
C PHE A 104 -1.76 6.46 -7.92
N PRO A 105 -0.73 7.25 -8.31
CA PRO A 105 0.22 6.81 -9.33
C PRO A 105 1.02 5.57 -8.92
N VAL A 106 1.30 5.39 -7.63
CA VAL A 106 1.99 4.20 -7.10
C VAL A 106 1.10 2.95 -7.25
N ASP A 107 -0.15 3.02 -6.77
CA ASP A 107 -1.09 1.92 -6.86
C ASP A 107 -1.34 1.53 -8.33
N PHE A 108 -1.45 2.53 -9.23
CA PHE A 108 -1.59 2.31 -10.66
C PHE A 108 -0.37 1.59 -11.25
N LEU A 109 0.85 2.07 -10.96
CA LEU A 109 2.08 1.46 -11.44
C LEU A 109 2.21 0.00 -10.98
N VAL A 110 2.02 -0.26 -9.69
CA VAL A 110 2.12 -1.61 -9.13
C VAL A 110 1.03 -2.51 -9.72
N PHE A 111 -0.20 -2.02 -9.85
CA PHE A 111 -1.28 -2.75 -10.51
C PHE A 111 -0.89 -3.16 -11.95
N VAL A 112 -0.36 -2.25 -12.76
CA VAL A 112 0.07 -2.54 -14.13
C VAL A 112 1.20 -3.57 -14.14
N CYS A 113 2.18 -3.47 -13.24
CA CYS A 113 3.25 -4.46 -13.10
C CYS A 113 2.70 -5.88 -12.83
N TYR A 114 1.74 -5.99 -11.90
CA TYR A 114 1.07 -7.26 -11.60
C TYR A 114 0.18 -7.74 -12.75
N LEU A 115 -0.49 -6.84 -13.47
CA LEU A 115 -1.30 -7.18 -14.64
C LEU A 115 -0.45 -7.79 -15.76
N VAL A 116 0.72 -7.21 -16.04
CA VAL A 116 1.66 -7.77 -17.02
C VAL A 116 2.17 -9.13 -16.56
N ALA A 117 2.56 -9.27 -15.28
CA ALA A 117 3.00 -10.56 -14.74
C ALA A 117 1.90 -11.62 -14.82
N PHE A 118 0.65 -11.26 -14.49
CA PHE A 118 -0.50 -12.14 -14.62
C PHE A 118 -0.75 -12.54 -16.07
N GLY A 119 -0.64 -11.60 -17.02
CA GLY A 119 -0.80 -11.91 -18.44
C GLY A 119 0.22 -12.96 -18.93
N ILE A 120 1.48 -12.84 -18.50
CA ILE A 120 2.54 -13.79 -18.86
C ILE A 120 2.27 -15.17 -18.26
N PHE A 121 2.11 -15.25 -16.93
CA PHE A 121 2.00 -16.53 -16.23
C PHE A 121 0.62 -17.16 -16.35
N GLY A 122 -0.43 -16.37 -16.48
CA GLY A 122 -1.79 -16.81 -16.74
C GLY A 122 -1.91 -17.52 -18.07
N LYS A 123 -1.36 -16.95 -19.15
CA LYS A 123 -1.32 -17.61 -20.46
C LYS A 123 -0.52 -18.92 -20.44
N MET A 124 0.56 -18.98 -19.66
CA MET A 124 1.45 -20.13 -19.59
C MET A 124 0.87 -21.30 -18.78
N TYR A 125 0.25 -21.03 -17.64
CA TYR A 125 -0.09 -22.08 -16.67
C TYR A 125 -1.59 -22.36 -16.52
N ILE A 126 -2.50 -21.44 -16.86
CA ILE A 126 -3.94 -21.70 -16.75
C ILE A 126 -4.39 -22.84 -17.68
N PRO A 127 -4.04 -22.84 -18.99
CA PRO A 127 -4.48 -23.89 -19.91
C PRO A 127 -3.66 -25.19 -19.78
N GLU A 128 -2.49 -25.16 -19.15
CA GLU A 128 -1.55 -26.28 -19.11
C GLU A 128 -2.04 -27.44 -18.23
N ASN A 129 -1.96 -28.68 -18.71
CA ASN A 129 -2.34 -29.85 -17.91
C ASN A 129 -1.15 -30.31 -17.04
N PRO A 130 -1.31 -30.47 -15.72
CA PRO A 130 -0.17 -30.77 -14.86
C PRO A 130 0.51 -32.11 -15.12
N GLU A 131 -0.17 -33.10 -15.72
CA GLU A 131 0.37 -34.46 -16.01
C GLU A 131 1.18 -35.10 -14.87
N GLY A 132 0.84 -34.79 -13.61
CA GLY A 132 1.57 -35.26 -12.41
C GLY A 132 2.83 -34.45 -12.05
N ASN A 133 3.21 -33.45 -12.84
CA ASN A 133 4.31 -32.53 -12.55
C ASN A 133 3.94 -31.54 -11.44
N LYS A 134 4.50 -31.78 -10.24
CA LYS A 134 4.31 -30.92 -9.05
C LYS A 134 4.71 -29.46 -9.28
N GLY A 135 5.66 -29.19 -10.18
CA GLY A 135 6.08 -27.85 -10.55
C GLY A 135 4.97 -27.07 -11.26
N ILE A 136 4.26 -27.70 -12.20
CA ILE A 136 3.14 -27.09 -12.92
C ILE A 136 1.96 -26.83 -11.97
N THR A 137 1.64 -27.80 -11.10
CA THR A 137 0.58 -27.63 -10.08
C THR A 137 0.87 -26.46 -9.14
N ARG A 138 2.11 -26.32 -8.67
CA ARG A 138 2.53 -25.17 -7.86
C ARG A 138 2.34 -23.86 -8.63
N MET A 139 2.71 -23.80 -9.91
CA MET A 139 2.61 -22.58 -10.70
C MET A 139 1.17 -22.20 -11.03
N LYS A 140 0.29 -23.17 -11.24
CA LYS A 140 -1.16 -22.92 -11.30
C LYS A 140 -1.67 -22.23 -10.04
N ASN A 141 -1.29 -22.73 -8.86
CA ASN A 141 -1.67 -22.09 -7.59
C ASN A 141 -1.05 -20.70 -7.44
N ALA A 142 0.20 -20.52 -7.86
CA ALA A 142 0.89 -19.24 -7.81
C ALA A 142 0.27 -18.18 -8.73
N VAL A 143 -0.29 -18.59 -9.88
CA VAL A 143 -1.03 -17.69 -10.76
C VAL A 143 -2.27 -17.14 -10.05
N TRP A 144 -2.99 -17.97 -9.28
CA TRP A 144 -4.14 -17.52 -8.49
C TRP A 144 -3.74 -16.56 -7.37
N VAL A 145 -2.62 -16.81 -6.70
CA VAL A 145 -2.05 -15.87 -5.71
C VAL A 145 -1.72 -14.53 -6.37
N LEU A 146 -1.07 -14.57 -7.54
CA LEU A 146 -0.69 -13.38 -8.29
C LEU A 146 -1.91 -12.59 -8.75
N LEU A 147 -2.94 -13.27 -9.28
CA LEU A 147 -4.23 -12.67 -9.64
C LEU A 147 -4.90 -12.00 -8.45
N THR A 148 -4.94 -12.70 -7.30
CA THR A 148 -5.56 -12.18 -6.08
C THR A 148 -4.87 -10.88 -5.66
N ASN A 149 -3.53 -10.86 -5.63
CA ASN A 149 -2.81 -9.65 -5.28
C ASN A 149 -3.04 -8.52 -6.30
N MET A 150 -3.04 -8.83 -7.58
CA MET A 150 -3.34 -7.87 -8.66
C MET A 150 -4.71 -7.21 -8.44
N LEU A 151 -5.74 -7.99 -8.09
CA LEU A 151 -7.08 -7.46 -7.80
C LEU A 151 -7.12 -6.57 -6.55
N LEU A 152 -6.36 -6.91 -5.51
CA LEU A 152 -6.24 -6.03 -4.34
C LEU A 152 -5.59 -4.69 -4.73
N TRP A 153 -4.53 -4.71 -5.53
CA TRP A 153 -3.91 -3.49 -6.09
C TRP A 153 -4.88 -2.68 -6.95
N PHE A 154 -5.74 -3.34 -7.72
CA PHE A 154 -6.79 -2.67 -8.48
C PHE A 154 -7.79 -1.95 -7.57
N ILE A 155 -8.25 -2.62 -6.50
CA ILE A 155 -9.18 -2.02 -5.53
C ILE A 155 -8.56 -0.79 -4.87
N THR A 156 -7.31 -0.88 -4.40
CA THR A 156 -6.62 0.27 -3.79
C THR A 156 -6.35 1.38 -4.80
N MET A 157 -6.01 1.04 -6.05
CA MET A 157 -5.84 2.01 -7.13
C MET A 157 -7.12 2.79 -7.40
N VAL A 158 -8.26 2.12 -7.53
CA VAL A 158 -9.58 2.75 -7.73
C VAL A 158 -9.90 3.68 -6.57
N TRP A 159 -9.69 3.21 -5.33
CA TRP A 159 -9.90 4.02 -4.13
C TRP A 159 -9.01 5.28 -4.10
N SER A 160 -7.71 5.11 -4.36
CA SER A 160 -6.75 6.21 -4.44
C SER A 160 -7.08 7.19 -5.58
N ALA A 161 -7.61 6.71 -6.71
CA ALA A 161 -8.07 7.54 -7.82
C ALA A 161 -9.23 8.45 -7.39
N PHE A 162 -10.23 7.89 -6.69
CA PHE A 162 -11.35 8.66 -6.16
C PHE A 162 -10.91 9.75 -5.17
N ILE A 163 -9.98 9.43 -4.26
CA ILE A 163 -9.40 10.40 -3.32
C ILE A 163 -8.62 11.49 -4.07
N PHE A 164 -7.79 11.10 -5.03
CA PHE A 164 -7.01 12.02 -5.86
C PHE A 164 -7.92 12.99 -6.61
N TRP A 165 -8.99 12.49 -7.23
CA TRP A 165 -10.00 13.29 -7.92
C TRP A 165 -10.67 14.29 -6.97
N LYS A 166 -11.15 13.83 -5.80
CA LYS A 166 -11.77 14.69 -4.78
C LYS A 166 -10.84 15.81 -4.32
N HIS A 167 -9.56 15.51 -4.08
CA HIS A 167 -8.56 16.52 -3.71
C HIS A 167 -8.31 17.55 -4.81
N ARG A 168 -8.34 17.15 -6.09
CA ARG A 168 -8.16 18.08 -7.21
C ARG A 168 -9.35 19.04 -7.34
N HIS A 169 -10.58 18.56 -7.14
CA HIS A 169 -11.78 19.41 -7.19
C HIS A 169 -11.94 20.33 -5.98
N ALA A 170 -11.52 19.91 -4.78
CA ALA A 170 -11.56 20.75 -3.57
C ALA A 170 -10.68 22.01 -3.66
N ARG A 171 -9.72 22.07 -4.60
CA ARG A 171 -8.84 23.24 -4.81
C ARG A 171 -9.48 24.36 -5.65
N THR A 172 -10.73 24.21 -6.07
CA THR A 172 -11.44 25.20 -6.90
C THR A 172 -12.31 26.20 -6.11
N THR A 173 -12.53 25.98 -4.81
CA THR A 173 -13.38 26.83 -3.95
C THR A 173 -12.75 28.18 -3.56
N HIS A 174 -11.48 28.42 -3.89
CA HIS A 174 -10.83 29.73 -3.74
C HIS A 174 -10.95 30.62 -4.99
N THR A 175 -11.80 30.27 -5.96
CA THR A 175 -12.18 31.19 -7.05
C THR A 175 -13.42 31.98 -6.66
N GLY A 176 -13.29 32.89 -5.68
CA GLY A 176 -14.11 34.11 -5.49
C GLY A 176 -15.60 34.13 -5.82
N ARG A 177 -16.34 33.03 -5.72
CA ARG A 177 -17.79 32.96 -5.96
C ARG A 177 -18.52 32.63 -4.66
N ALA A 178 -18.30 33.45 -3.64
CA ALA A 178 -19.34 33.62 -2.63
C ALA A 178 -20.44 34.44 -3.29
N SER A 179 -21.64 33.89 -3.38
CA SER A 179 -22.83 34.67 -3.71
C SER A 179 -23.03 35.70 -2.60
N THR A 180 -22.77 36.97 -2.91
CA THR A 180 -23.27 38.09 -2.13
C THR A 180 -24.78 38.09 -2.27
N HIS A 181 -25.45 37.44 -1.32
CA HIS A 181 -26.86 37.73 -1.06
C HIS A 181 -26.90 39.04 -0.25
N VAL A 182 -27.49 40.06 -0.88
CA VAL A 182 -27.93 41.35 -0.33
C VAL A 182 -28.91 41.16 0.80
#